data_AF-A0A0F9RM77-F1
#
_entry.id   AF-A0A0F9RM77-F1
#
_cell.length_a   1.000
_cell.length_b   1.000
_cell.length_c   1.000
_cell.angle_alpha   90.00
_cell.angle_beta   90.00
_cell.angle_gamma   90.00
#
_symmetry.space_group_name_H-M   'P 1'
#
loop_
_entity.id
_entity.type
_entity.pdbx_description
1 polymer ?
#
loop_
_entity_poly.entity_id
_entity_poly.type
_entity_poly.pdbx_seq_one_letter_code
_entity_poly.pdbx_strand_id
1 'polypeptide(L)'
;MDIKHLLNGDESGTWYDVPGASKVKVKIKTLKPKRRREITKQHTTQRRFAGTLGEEVDNDAVQAAIMQEVIVEWEGIEMDGKPFEFSPENIKVLDDNWPEFATLWNRVVFNQTGLDQEIKESALGN
;
A
#
# COMPACT_ATOMS: atom_id res chain seq x y z
N MET A 1 19.65 -7.84 -4.53
CA MET A 1 19.00 -7.46 -3.25
C MET A 1 18.52 -8.73 -2.58
N ASP A 2 18.85 -8.91 -1.31
CA ASP A 2 18.62 -10.14 -0.55
C ASP A 2 17.15 -10.22 -0.06
N ILE A 3 16.39 -11.19 -0.58
CA ILE A 3 14.95 -11.37 -0.33
C ILE A 3 14.64 -11.58 1.18
N LYS A 4 15.64 -12.01 1.97
CA LYS A 4 15.48 -12.27 3.41
C LYS A 4 15.21 -11.02 4.24
N HIS A 5 15.59 -9.83 3.77
CA HIS A 5 15.33 -8.58 4.51
C HIS A 5 13.86 -8.11 4.41
N LEU A 6 13.12 -8.57 3.40
CA LEU A 6 11.70 -8.24 3.25
C LEU A 6 10.81 -8.99 4.26
N LEU A 7 11.28 -10.09 4.86
CA LEU A 7 10.47 -10.94 5.73
C LEU A 7 10.47 -10.52 7.21
N ASN A 8 11.45 -9.71 7.65
CA ASN A 8 11.57 -9.36 9.07
C ASN A 8 10.82 -8.08 9.46
N GLY A 9 10.22 -7.36 8.51
CA GLY A 9 9.49 -6.13 8.79
C GLY A 9 10.43 -5.07 9.34
N ASP A 10 11.16 -4.41 8.46
CA ASP A 10 11.97 -3.27 8.84
C ASP A 10 11.04 -2.13 9.25
N GLU A 11 10.92 -1.89 10.57
CA GLU A 11 10.08 -0.83 11.13
C GLU A 11 10.65 0.57 10.80
N SER A 12 11.92 0.66 10.39
CA SER A 12 12.56 1.91 10.02
C SER A 12 12.16 2.41 8.64
N GLY A 13 11.70 1.51 7.76
CA GLY A 13 11.20 1.82 6.43
C GLY A 13 12.29 2.21 5.42
N THR A 14 11.95 2.15 4.15
CA THR A 14 12.87 2.46 3.04
C THR A 14 12.37 3.69 2.29
N TRP A 15 13.30 4.58 1.94
CA TRP A 15 13.02 5.73 1.10
C TRP A 15 12.94 5.32 -0.37
N TYR A 16 11.86 5.71 -1.03
CA TYR A 16 11.63 5.50 -2.46
C TYR A 16 11.48 6.84 -3.16
N ASP A 17 12.15 7.02 -4.29
CA ASP A 17 11.94 8.18 -5.15
C ASP A 17 10.62 8.04 -5.92
N VAL A 18 9.86 9.13 -6.01
CA VAL A 18 8.61 9.16 -6.77
C VAL A 18 8.93 9.25 -8.27
N PRO A 19 8.48 8.30 -9.10
CA PRO A 19 8.76 8.32 -10.53
C PRO A 19 8.21 9.60 -11.18
N GLY A 20 9.05 10.33 -11.92
CA GLY A 20 8.63 11.57 -12.59
C GLY A 20 8.72 12.83 -11.72
N ALA A 21 8.95 12.70 -10.41
CA ALA A 21 9.10 13.82 -9.50
C ALA A 21 10.54 13.91 -8.98
N SER A 22 11.33 14.81 -9.57
CA SER A 22 12.71 15.03 -9.14
C SER A 22 12.72 15.64 -7.73
N LYS A 23 13.46 15.03 -6.81
CA LYS A 23 13.64 15.43 -5.39
C LYS A 23 12.52 15.04 -4.43
N VAL A 24 11.51 14.28 -4.88
CA VAL A 24 10.46 13.78 -3.98
C VAL A 24 10.80 12.36 -3.54
N LYS A 25 10.71 12.12 -2.23
CA LYS A 25 10.91 10.81 -1.64
C LYS A 25 9.81 10.46 -0.67
N VAL A 26 9.42 9.18 -0.65
CA VAL A 26 8.42 8.65 0.26
C VAL A 26 9.03 7.49 1.04
N LYS A 27 8.89 7.52 2.35
CA LYS A 27 9.38 6.49 3.26
C LYS A 27 8.29 5.47 3.50
N ILE A 28 8.54 4.24 3.08
CA ILE A 28 7.57 3.15 3.16
C ILE A 28 8.16 2.01 3.98
N LYS A 29 7.48 1.63 5.06
CA LYS A 29 7.83 0.44 5.86
C LYS A 29 7.18 -0.81 5.29
N THR A 30 7.77 -1.94 5.65
CA THR A 30 7.25 -3.25 5.21
C THR A 30 6.05 -3.64 6.05
N LEU A 31 4.92 -3.97 5.42
CA LEU A 31 3.76 -4.51 6.11
C LEU A 31 3.96 -5.99 6.42
N LYS A 32 3.91 -6.37 7.70
CA LYS A 32 3.94 -7.79 8.09
C LYS A 32 2.68 -8.50 7.56
N PRO A 33 2.78 -9.73 7.02
CA PRO A 33 1.63 -10.45 6.47
C PRO A 33 0.46 -10.63 7.45
N LYS A 34 0.77 -10.79 8.75
CA LYS A 34 -0.23 -10.88 9.81
C LYS A 34 -1.06 -9.59 9.91
N ARG A 35 -0.40 -8.43 9.90
CA ARG A 35 -1.04 -7.11 9.99
C ARG A 35 -1.91 -6.82 8.78
N ARG A 36 -1.44 -7.19 7.58
CA ARG A 36 -2.24 -7.13 6.34
C ARG A 36 -3.55 -7.91 6.49
N ARG A 37 -3.50 -9.16 6.96
CA ARG A 37 -4.70 -9.99 7.17
C ARG A 37 -5.65 -9.37 8.19
N GLU A 38 -5.12 -8.72 9.24
CA GLU A 38 -5.94 -8.00 10.21
C GLU A 38 -6.67 -6.82 9.57
N ILE A 39 -5.98 -6.01 8.76
CA ILE A 39 -6.59 -4.89 8.03
C ILE A 39 -7.65 -5.40 7.05
N THR A 40 -7.34 -6.42 6.24
CA THR A 40 -8.32 -7.02 5.32
C THR A 40 -9.56 -7.50 6.06
N LYS A 41 -9.40 -8.17 7.20
CA LYS A 41 -10.52 -8.66 8.01
C LYS A 41 -11.36 -7.52 8.60
N GLN A 42 -10.73 -6.41 9.02
CA GLN A 42 -11.45 -5.23 9.54
C GLN A 42 -12.38 -4.60 8.50
N HIS A 43 -11.99 -4.68 7.22
CA HIS A 43 -12.76 -4.17 6.09
C HIS A 43 -13.51 -5.26 5.33
N THR A 44 -13.66 -6.46 5.92
CA THR A 44 -14.49 -7.54 5.39
C THR A 44 -15.81 -7.53 6.13
N THR A 45 -16.90 -7.26 5.42
CA THR A 45 -18.25 -7.40 5.97
C THR A 45 -18.77 -8.78 5.66
N GLN A 46 -19.14 -9.53 6.70
CA GLN A 46 -19.86 -10.79 6.53
C GLN A 46 -21.36 -10.51 6.51
N ARG A 47 -22.02 -10.72 5.36
CA ARG A 47 -23.48 -10.63 5.24
C ARG A 47 -24.06 -12.00 4.96
N ARG A 48 -25.10 -12.38 5.71
CA ARG A 48 -25.92 -13.55 5.37
C ARG A 48 -27.01 -13.11 4.41
N PHE A 49 -27.02 -13.70 3.21
CA PHE A 49 -28.10 -13.52 2.24
C PHE A 49 -28.62 -14.89 1.83
N ALA A 50 -29.94 -15.10 1.94
CA ALA A 50 -30.61 -16.35 1.57
C ALA A 50 -30.00 -17.65 2.16
N GLY A 51 -29.45 -17.60 3.38
CA GLY A 51 -28.84 -18.77 4.04
C GLY A 51 -27.38 -19.02 3.70
N THR A 52 -26.80 -18.26 2.77
CA THR A 52 -25.37 -18.31 2.43
C THR A 52 -24.63 -17.16 3.12
N LEU A 53 -23.46 -17.46 3.70
CA LEU A 53 -22.55 -16.43 4.23
C LEU A 53 -21.76 -15.87 3.03
N GLY A 54 -22.06 -14.63 2.66
CA GLY A 54 -21.25 -13.87 1.71
C GLY A 54 -20.24 -13.02 2.47
N GLU A 55 -18.98 -13.09 2.06
CA GLU A 55 -17.93 -12.17 2.51
C GLU A 55 -17.75 -11.11 1.43
N GLU A 56 -17.97 -9.85 1.79
CA GLU A 56 -17.71 -8.70 0.92
C GLU A 56 -16.52 -7.94 1.50
N VAL A 57 -15.43 -7.91 0.75
CA VAL A 57 -14.21 -7.19 1.11
C VAL A 57 -14.25 -5.83 0.42
N ASP A 58 -14.21 -4.76 1.22
CA ASP A 58 -14.04 -3.41 0.71
C ASP A 58 -12.56 -3.19 0.35
N ASN A 59 -12.20 -3.55 -0.88
CA ASN A 59 -10.81 -3.49 -1.34
C ASN A 59 -10.25 -2.07 -1.29
N ASP A 60 -11.07 -1.04 -1.55
CA ASP A 60 -10.62 0.35 -1.52
C ASP A 60 -10.29 0.78 -0.10
N ALA A 61 -11.15 0.41 0.87
CA ALA A 61 -10.87 0.67 2.29
C ALA A 61 -9.65 -0.12 2.79
N VAL A 62 -9.46 -1.36 2.34
CA VAL A 62 -8.25 -2.15 2.64
C VAL A 62 -7.00 -1.46 2.10
N GLN A 63 -7.01 -1.00 0.86
CA GLN A 63 -5.86 -0.32 0.24
C GLN A 63 -5.54 0.99 0.96
N ALA A 64 -6.55 1.80 1.27
CA ALA A 64 -6.37 3.05 2.01
C ALA A 64 -5.78 2.80 3.41
N ALA A 65 -6.28 1.79 4.14
CA ALA A 65 -5.77 1.43 5.46
C ALA A 65 -4.34 0.87 5.41
N ILE A 66 -4.00 0.07 4.39
CA ILE A 66 -2.62 -0.39 4.17
C ILE A 66 -1.71 0.80 3.88
N MET A 67 -2.12 1.73 3.01
CA MET A 67 -1.34 2.91 2.65
C MET A 67 -1.02 3.79 3.86
N GLN A 68 -2.04 4.08 4.68
CA GLN A 68 -1.86 4.83 5.92
C GLN A 68 -0.96 4.12 6.92
N GLU A 69 -1.00 2.78 6.97
CA GLU A 69 -0.15 2.01 7.87
C GLU A 69 1.31 2.02 7.40
N VAL A 70 1.59 1.91 6.09
CA VAL A 70 2.96 1.69 5.59
C VAL A 70 3.71 2.95 5.20
N ILE A 71 3.03 4.02 4.81
CA ILE A 71 3.69 5.30 4.53
C ILE A 71 3.96 5.98 5.86
N VAL A 72 5.24 6.24 6.14
CA VAL A 72 5.68 6.76 7.44
C VAL A 72 6.00 8.26 7.35
N GLU A 73 6.53 8.69 6.21
CA GLU A 73 7.06 10.04 6.01
C GLU A 73 7.25 10.33 4.52
N TRP A 74 7.34 11.60 4.14
CA TRP A 74 7.79 12.02 2.81
C TRP A 74 8.60 13.30 2.86
N GLU A 75 9.41 13.52 1.84
CA GLU A 75 10.23 14.73 1.67
C GLU A 75 10.04 15.29 0.26
N GLY A 76 10.09 16.62 0.18
CA GLY A 76 10.10 17.35 -1.10
C GLY A 76 8.75 17.47 -1.79
N ILE A 77 7.65 17.05 -1.14
CA ILE A 77 6.30 17.26 -1.67
C ILE A 77 5.87 18.70 -1.38
N GLU A 78 5.54 19.43 -2.43
CA GLU A 78 4.97 20.77 -2.36
C GLU A 78 3.63 20.81 -3.09
N MET A 79 2.65 21.47 -2.50
CA MET A 79 1.35 21.71 -3.11
C MET A 79 1.09 23.22 -3.07
N ASP A 80 0.78 23.82 -4.22
CA ASP A 80 0.60 25.27 -4.37
C ASP A 80 1.78 26.12 -3.84
N GLY A 81 3.01 25.61 -4.03
CA GLY A 81 4.24 26.28 -3.61
C GLY A 81 4.49 26.29 -2.10
N LYS A 82 3.78 25.46 -1.34
CA LYS A 82 4.02 25.26 0.09
C LYS A 82 4.40 23.81 0.39
N PRO A 83 5.25 23.56 1.40
CA PRO A 83 5.52 22.21 1.88
C PRO A 83 4.22 21.51 2.25
N PHE A 84 4.00 20.34 1.65
CA PHE A 84 2.83 19.53 1.92
C PHE A 84 3.13 18.62 3.12
N GLU A 85 2.51 18.90 4.27
CA GLU A 85 2.79 18.21 5.52
C GLU A 85 2.33 16.75 5.46
N PHE A 86 3.13 15.85 6.04
CA PHE A 86 2.76 14.46 6.17
C PHE A 86 1.57 14.28 7.12
N SER A 87 0.43 13.81 6.58
CA SER A 87 -0.73 13.41 7.38
C SER A 87 -1.52 12.29 6.67
N PRO A 88 -2.28 11.47 7.42
CA PRO A 88 -3.10 10.41 6.83
C PRO A 88 -4.15 10.91 5.83
N GLU A 89 -4.68 12.11 6.05
CA GLU A 89 -5.65 12.74 5.14
C GLU A 89 -4.96 13.16 3.83
N ASN A 90 -3.74 13.69 3.95
CA ASN A 90 -2.93 14.13 2.84
C ASN A 90 -2.42 12.96 1.97
N ILE A 91 -2.21 11.77 2.55
CA ILE A 91 -1.88 10.55 1.78
C ILE A 91 -2.95 10.29 0.72
N LYS A 92 -4.23 10.36 1.11
CA LYS A 92 -5.34 10.13 0.19
C LYS A 92 -5.43 11.19 -0.90
N VAL A 93 -5.15 12.45 -0.54
CA VAL A 93 -5.12 13.56 -1.52
C VAL A 93 -4.06 13.28 -2.60
N LEU A 94 -2.87 12.80 -2.22
CA LEU A 94 -1.82 12.45 -3.18
C LEU A 94 -2.20 11.24 -4.05
N ASP A 95 -2.81 10.21 -3.47
CA ASP A 95 -3.26 9.04 -4.24
C ASP A 95 -4.33 9.41 -5.28
N ASP A 96 -5.30 10.25 -4.90
CA ASP A 96 -6.41 10.64 -5.77
C ASP A 96 -6.00 11.67 -6.84
N ASN A 97 -5.00 12.53 -6.58
CA ASN A 97 -4.67 13.67 -7.45
C ASN A 97 -3.27 13.62 -8.09
N TRP A 98 -2.40 12.69 -7.69
CA TRP A 98 -1.03 12.62 -8.17
C TRP A 98 -0.68 11.24 -8.76
N PRO A 99 -0.81 11.06 -10.09
CA PRO A 99 -0.62 9.78 -10.77
C PRO A 99 0.76 9.14 -10.54
N GLU A 100 1.80 9.96 -10.40
CA GLU A 100 3.17 9.53 -10.11
C GLU A 100 3.27 8.88 -8.73
N PHE A 101 2.57 9.44 -7.73
CA PHE A 101 2.48 8.88 -6.39
C PHE A 101 1.68 7.57 -6.39
N ALA A 102 0.53 7.54 -7.07
CA ALA A 102 -0.25 6.32 -7.26
C ALA A 102 0.57 5.23 -7.99
N THR A 103 1.44 5.60 -8.93
CA THR A 103 2.35 4.67 -9.62
C THR A 103 3.39 4.09 -8.67
N LEU A 104 3.99 4.93 -7.81
CA LEU A 104 4.89 4.44 -6.76
C LEU A 104 4.17 3.47 -5.83
N TRP A 105 2.97 3.85 -5.38
CA TRP A 105 2.14 3.03 -4.51
C TRP A 105 1.87 1.67 -5.13
N ASN A 106 1.36 1.64 -6.35
CA ASN A 106 1.11 0.40 -7.09
C ASN A 106 2.35 -0.48 -7.12
N ARG A 107 3.52 0.06 -7.49
CA ARG A 107 4.79 -0.73 -7.50
C ARG A 107 5.13 -1.31 -6.14
N VAL A 108 4.97 -0.55 -5.07
CA VAL A 108 5.33 -0.99 -3.72
C VAL A 108 4.32 -2.01 -3.19
N VAL A 109 3.02 -1.81 -3.43
CA VAL A 109 1.98 -2.78 -3.12
C VAL A 109 2.18 -4.08 -3.88
N PHE A 110 2.46 -4.03 -5.19
CA PHE A 110 2.76 -5.22 -5.98
C PHE A 110 3.92 -6.03 -5.39
N ASN A 111 4.97 -5.33 -4.91
CA ASN A 111 6.11 -5.98 -4.25
C ASN A 111 5.81 -6.48 -2.83
N GLN A 112 4.98 -5.77 -2.04
CA GLN A 112 4.66 -6.14 -0.66
C GLN A 112 3.56 -7.20 -0.55
N THR A 113 2.65 -7.25 -1.51
CA THR A 113 1.51 -8.18 -1.49
C THR A 113 1.84 -9.56 -2.01
N GLY A 114 2.99 -9.74 -2.67
CA GLY A 114 3.39 -11.01 -3.27
C GLY A 114 2.47 -11.43 -4.43
N LEU A 115 1.69 -10.51 -5.01
CA LEU A 115 0.82 -10.80 -6.17
C LEU A 115 1.60 -11.33 -7.38
N ASP A 116 2.91 -11.09 -7.44
CA ASP A 116 3.80 -11.71 -8.44
C ASP A 116 3.87 -13.24 -8.29
N GLN A 117 3.69 -13.81 -7.09
CA GLN A 117 3.57 -15.26 -6.88
C GLN A 117 2.20 -15.79 -7.31
N GLU A 118 1.09 -15.16 -6.92
CA GLU A 118 -0.24 -15.66 -7.31
C GLU A 118 -0.52 -15.53 -8.82
N ILE A 119 -0.04 -14.47 -9.49
CA ILE A 119 -0.20 -14.31 -10.94
C ILE A 119 0.76 -15.25 -11.70
N LYS A 120 2.01 -15.44 -11.23
CA LYS A 120 2.91 -16.41 -11.85
C LYS A 120 2.45 -17.85 -11.62
N GLU A 121 1.95 -18.20 -10.44
CA GLU A 121 1.42 -19.54 -10.16
C GLU A 121 0.10 -19.80 -10.89
N SER A 122 -0.74 -18.79 -11.09
CA SER A 122 -1.97 -18.92 -11.90
C SER A 122 -1.69 -18.95 -13.42
N ALA A 123 -0.58 -18.37 -13.88
CA ALA A 123 -0.15 -18.41 -15.29
C ALA A 123 0.72 -19.64 -15.64
N LEU A 124 1.30 -20.33 -14.64
CA LEU A 124 2.12 -21.54 -14.79
C LEU A 124 1.47 -22.81 -14.22
N GLY A 125 0.27 -22.72 -13.67
CA GLY A 125 -0.48 -23.84 -13.08
C GLY A 125 -1.51 -24.46 -14.05
N ASN A 126 -1.08 -25.54 -14.71
CA ASN A 126 -1.84 -26.69 -15.26
C ASN A 126 -3.33 -26.54 -15.61
#